data_AF-A0A6I1NVA8-F1
#
_entry.id   AF-A0A6I1NVA8-F1
#
_cell.length_a   1.000
_cell.length_b   1.000
_cell.length_c   1.000
_cell.angle_alpha   90.00
_cell.angle_beta   90.00
_cell.angle_gamma   90.00
#
_symmetry.space_group_name_H-M   'P 1'
#
loop_
_entity.id
_entity.type
_entity.pdbx_description
1 polymer ?
#
loop_
_entity_poly.entity_id
_entity_poly.type
_entity_poly.pdbx_seq_one_letter_code
_entity_poly.pdbx_strand_id
1 'polypeptide(L)'
;FCTPIANLFAHDALPIRLDGKQDEYLLLPAEYDLENCGVFSVETVTGWKPGGLGYQEYVPFEYFEHDPSFDVPNSRPHYSIRQRSSLLHDGLDTYLSFGIRHTEAHETLSIELMCTNQNLPRKLKLGDICMACEETPEFLSFRNITPATSSFAPPLNRDFPWKL
;
A
#
# COMPACT_ATOMS: atom_id res chain seq x y z
N PHE A 1 -7.93 -13.80 28.13
CA PHE A 1 -7.44 -12.53 27.57
C PHE A 1 -7.80 -12.51 26.09
N CYS A 2 -8.26 -11.38 25.55
CA CYS A 2 -8.55 -11.24 24.13
C CYS A 2 -8.13 -9.85 23.66
N THR A 3 -7.57 -9.78 22.46
CA THR A 3 -7.08 -8.53 21.86
C THR A 3 -7.68 -8.44 20.45
N PRO A 4 -8.13 -7.25 20.01
CA PRO A 4 -8.53 -7.05 18.63
C PRO A 4 -7.32 -7.26 17.69
N ILE A 5 -7.58 -7.82 16.51
CA ILE A 5 -6.59 -8.00 15.45
C ILE A 5 -7.11 -7.43 14.14
N ALA A 6 -6.22 -7.06 13.24
CA ALA A 6 -6.53 -6.63 11.89
C ALA A 6 -5.85 -7.56 10.86
N ASN A 7 -6.50 -7.80 9.73
CA ASN A 7 -5.89 -8.52 8.61
C ASN A 7 -5.05 -7.53 7.79
N LEU A 8 -3.76 -7.46 8.11
CA LEU A 8 -2.76 -6.71 7.38
C LEU A 8 -1.52 -7.58 7.17
N PHE A 9 -0.93 -7.53 5.99
CA PHE A 9 0.27 -8.28 5.65
C PHE A 9 1.16 -7.48 4.70
N ALA A 10 2.48 -7.65 4.82
CA ALA A 10 3.44 -7.06 3.90
C ALA A 10 3.38 -7.79 2.56
N HIS A 11 3.47 -7.05 1.46
CA HIS A 11 3.46 -7.60 0.12
C HIS A 11 4.10 -6.66 -0.91
N ASP A 12 4.62 -7.20 -1.99
CA ASP A 12 5.21 -6.40 -3.07
C ASP A 12 4.16 -5.99 -4.11
N ALA A 13 4.35 -4.81 -4.70
CA ALA A 13 3.61 -4.42 -5.90
C ALA A 13 4.25 -5.02 -7.17
N LEU A 14 3.46 -5.12 -8.24
CA LEU A 14 4.02 -5.28 -9.58
C LEU A 14 4.93 -4.09 -9.90
N PRO A 15 6.15 -4.34 -10.43
CA PRO A 15 7.11 -3.28 -10.66
C PRO A 15 6.60 -2.27 -11.69
N ILE A 16 6.75 -0.99 -11.38
CA ILE A 16 6.33 0.10 -12.26
C ILE A 16 7.52 0.54 -13.10
N ARG A 17 7.34 0.59 -14.42
CA ARG A 17 8.30 1.26 -15.31
C ARG A 17 7.96 2.75 -15.37
N LEU A 18 8.78 3.57 -14.72
CA LEU A 18 8.67 5.02 -14.76
C LEU A 18 9.34 5.54 -16.04
N ASP A 19 8.53 5.89 -17.03
CA ASP A 19 8.99 6.41 -18.33
C ASP A 19 8.46 7.80 -18.67
N GLY A 20 7.71 8.41 -17.76
CA GLY A 20 7.19 9.78 -17.90
C GLY A 20 6.06 9.92 -18.93
N LYS A 21 5.51 8.82 -19.46
CA LYS A 21 4.38 8.87 -20.41
C LYS A 21 3.01 8.90 -19.72
N GLN A 22 2.97 8.60 -18.43
CA GLN A 22 1.77 8.59 -17.61
C GLN A 22 1.96 9.50 -16.40
N ASP A 23 0.91 10.26 -16.07
CA ASP A 23 0.87 11.12 -14.88
C ASP A 23 0.66 10.31 -13.60
N GLU A 24 0.00 9.15 -13.72
CA GLU A 24 -0.42 8.30 -12.60
C GLU A 24 -0.22 6.83 -12.96
N TYR A 25 0.24 6.05 -12.00
CA TYR A 25 0.51 4.63 -12.13
C TYR A 25 -0.31 3.85 -11.11
N LEU A 26 -1.14 2.91 -11.58
CA LEU A 26 -1.94 2.04 -10.72
C LEU A 26 -1.04 1.07 -9.96
N LEU A 27 -1.19 1.00 -8.64
CA LEU A 27 -0.54 0.00 -7.81
C LEU A 27 -1.35 -1.29 -7.82
N LEU A 28 -0.67 -2.38 -8.17
CA LEU A 28 -1.23 -3.72 -8.20
C LEU A 28 -0.40 -4.60 -7.27
N PRO A 29 -0.98 -5.16 -6.19
CA PRO A 29 -0.30 -6.19 -5.40
C PRO A 29 0.10 -7.37 -6.31
N ALA A 30 1.33 -7.86 -6.20
CA ALA A 30 1.81 -8.95 -7.03
C ALA A 30 1.01 -10.24 -6.77
N GLU A 31 0.81 -11.10 -7.78
CA GLU A 31 0.26 -12.46 -7.63
C GLU A 31 -1.16 -12.61 -7.04
N TYR A 32 -1.83 -11.53 -6.65
CA TYR A 32 -3.19 -11.55 -6.09
C TYR A 32 -4.22 -10.90 -7.02
N ASP A 33 -5.44 -11.44 -7.00
CA ASP A 33 -6.60 -10.80 -7.61
C ASP A 33 -7.00 -9.54 -6.82
N LEU A 34 -7.30 -8.45 -7.52
CA LEU A 34 -7.66 -7.15 -6.93
C LEU A 34 -8.92 -7.20 -6.06
N GLU A 35 -9.82 -8.14 -6.31
CA GLU A 35 -11.01 -8.36 -5.47
C GLU A 35 -10.68 -8.84 -4.05
N ASN A 36 -9.55 -9.53 -3.90
CA ASN A 36 -9.17 -10.21 -2.67
C ASN A 36 -7.93 -9.61 -1.99
N CYS A 37 -7.30 -8.60 -2.60
CA CYS A 37 -6.12 -7.93 -2.06
C CYS A 37 -6.21 -6.43 -2.32
N GLY A 38 -6.40 -5.67 -1.25
CA GLY A 38 -6.41 -4.21 -1.28
C GLY A 38 -5.10 -3.62 -0.77
N VAL A 39 -4.65 -2.52 -1.37
CA VAL A 39 -3.55 -1.72 -0.84
C VAL A 39 -4.03 -0.93 0.38
N PHE A 40 -3.42 -1.19 1.54
CA PHE A 40 -3.69 -0.46 2.78
C PHE A 40 -2.77 0.76 2.91
N SER A 41 -1.47 0.57 2.72
CA SER A 41 -0.46 1.64 2.68
C SER A 41 0.70 1.28 1.76
N VAL A 42 1.42 2.31 1.33
CA VAL A 42 2.70 2.19 0.63
C VAL A 42 3.78 2.38 1.69
N GLU A 43 4.65 1.40 1.86
CA GLU A 43 5.70 1.42 2.89
C GLU A 43 6.98 2.03 2.32
N THR A 44 7.47 1.50 1.20
CA THR A 44 8.70 1.99 0.56
C THR A 44 8.54 2.05 -0.96
N VAL A 45 9.21 3.02 -1.58
CA VAL A 45 9.30 3.16 -3.03
C VAL A 45 10.76 3.36 -3.40
N THR A 46 11.34 2.35 -4.06
CA THR A 46 12.74 2.36 -4.46
C THR A 46 12.84 2.26 -5.97
N GLY A 47 13.46 3.27 -6.58
CA GLY A 47 13.76 3.27 -7.98
C GLY A 47 15.12 2.66 -8.30
N TRP A 48 15.16 1.89 -9.39
CA TRP A 48 16.35 1.27 -9.94
C TRP A 48 16.63 1.78 -11.35
N LYS A 49 17.82 2.38 -11.54
CA LYS A 49 18.26 2.91 -12.83
C LYS A 49 19.18 1.90 -13.54
N PRO A 50 18.91 1.58 -14.82
CA PRO A 50 19.81 0.77 -15.63
C PRO A 50 21.21 1.39 -15.74
N GLY A 51 22.24 0.55 -15.93
CA GLY A 51 23.62 1.02 -16.15
C GLY A 51 24.44 1.23 -14.88
N GLY A 52 24.03 0.66 -13.74
CA GLY A 52 24.82 0.70 -12.50
C GLY A 52 24.74 2.03 -11.75
N LEU A 53 23.75 2.87 -12.08
CA LEU A 53 23.52 4.16 -11.43
C LEU A 53 22.90 4.03 -10.01
N GLY A 54 22.70 2.80 -9.54
CA GLY A 54 22.29 2.49 -8.18
C GLY A 54 20.79 2.56 -7.94
N TYR A 55 20.44 2.45 -6.66
CA TYR A 55 19.07 2.59 -6.15
C TYR A 55 18.85 4.00 -5.63
N GLN A 56 17.64 4.51 -5.84
CA GLN A 56 17.21 5.80 -5.31
C GLN A 56 15.87 5.63 -4.59
N GLU A 57 15.86 5.90 -3.30
CA GLU A 57 14.63 5.91 -2.50
C GLU A 57 13.81 7.17 -2.80
N TYR A 58 12.49 7.00 -2.87
CA TYR A 58 11.53 8.08 -3.00
C TYR A 58 10.83 8.33 -1.67
N VAL A 59 10.51 9.59 -1.40
CA VAL A 59 9.76 10.01 -0.20
C VAL A 59 8.31 10.38 -0.55
N PRO A 60 7.34 10.23 0.36
CA PRO A 60 6.01 10.80 0.12
C PRO A 60 6.09 12.33 0.01
N PHE A 61 5.22 12.93 -0.79
CA PHE A 61 5.15 14.38 -0.99
C PHE A 61 4.84 15.13 0.31
N GLU A 62 4.17 14.48 1.25
CA GLU A 62 3.85 15.05 2.56
C GLU A 62 5.10 15.20 3.46
N TYR A 63 6.24 14.63 3.06
CA TYR A 63 7.52 14.78 3.74
C TYR A 63 8.28 15.96 3.15
N PHE A 64 8.81 16.86 3.98
CA PHE A 64 9.50 18.07 3.51
C PHE A 64 10.87 17.84 2.84
N GLU A 65 11.34 16.59 2.75
CA GLU A 65 12.70 16.27 2.29
C GLU A 65 12.95 16.45 0.79
N HIS A 66 11.88 16.63 0.01
CA HIS A 66 11.99 16.97 -1.40
C HIS A 66 12.07 18.48 -1.63
N ASP A 67 11.71 19.30 -0.64
CA ASP A 67 11.63 20.75 -0.75
C ASP A 67 13.00 21.40 -0.47
N PRO A 68 13.62 22.06 -1.47
CA PRO A 68 14.95 22.66 -1.33
C PRO A 68 14.97 23.90 -0.40
N SER A 69 13.81 24.41 0.03
CA SER A 69 13.72 25.49 1.01
C SER A 69 13.96 25.02 2.45
N PHE A 70 13.95 23.71 2.69
CA PHE A 70 14.32 23.11 3.97
C PHE A 70 15.81 22.73 3.98
N ASP A 71 16.41 22.72 5.18
CA ASP A 71 17.82 22.35 5.38
C ASP A 71 18.01 20.82 5.30
N VAL A 72 17.81 20.27 4.10
CA VAL A 72 18.06 18.86 3.78
C VAL A 72 19.36 18.72 3.00
N PRO A 73 20.27 17.81 3.39
CA PRO A 73 21.58 17.65 2.75
C PRO A 73 21.49 17.33 1.25
N ASN A 74 20.47 16.58 0.83
CA ASN A 74 20.19 16.22 -0.56
C ASN A 74 18.68 16.11 -0.78
N SER A 75 18.14 16.83 -1.76
CA SER A 75 16.72 16.69 -2.16
C SER A 75 16.46 15.28 -2.70
N ARG A 76 15.45 14.61 -2.14
CA ARG A 76 15.01 13.27 -2.57
C ARG A 76 13.84 13.37 -3.55
N PRO A 77 13.72 12.47 -4.55
CA PRO A 77 12.52 12.41 -5.35
C PRO A 77 11.32 12.06 -4.47
N HIS A 78 10.15 12.50 -4.91
CA HIS A 78 8.93 12.25 -4.16
C HIS A 78 7.84 11.64 -5.03
N TYR A 79 6.86 11.05 -4.34
CA TYR A 79 5.62 10.57 -4.91
C TYR A 79 4.43 11.06 -4.10
N SER A 80 3.26 11.16 -4.73
CA SER A 80 1.99 11.38 -4.04
C SER A 80 1.06 10.21 -4.26
N ILE A 81 0.29 9.85 -3.24
CA ILE A 81 -0.69 8.76 -3.32
C ILE A 81 -2.07 9.36 -3.64
N ARG A 82 -2.80 8.73 -4.56
CA ARG A 82 -4.20 9.04 -4.84
C ARG A 82 -5.04 7.78 -4.82
N GLN A 83 -6.17 7.83 -4.14
CA GLN A 83 -7.13 6.73 -4.11
C GLN A 83 -8.42 7.13 -4.81
N ARG A 84 -9.04 6.18 -5.52
CA ARG A 84 -10.30 6.36 -6.24
C ARG A 84 -11.15 5.11 -6.10
N SER A 85 -12.47 5.24 -6.15
CA SER A 85 -13.34 4.06 -6.24
C SER A 85 -12.98 3.25 -7.48
N SER A 86 -12.75 1.95 -7.29
CA SER A 86 -12.48 1.05 -8.41
C SER A 86 -13.72 0.88 -9.28
N LEU A 87 -13.51 0.74 -10.59
CA LEU A 87 -14.58 0.38 -11.54
C LEU A 87 -14.71 -1.14 -11.73
N LEU A 88 -13.71 -1.90 -11.28
CA LEU A 88 -13.59 -3.34 -11.55
C LEU A 88 -13.95 -4.20 -10.34
N HIS A 89 -13.79 -3.67 -9.13
CA HIS A 89 -14.09 -4.40 -7.90
C HIS A 89 -14.68 -3.46 -6.84
N ASP A 90 -15.18 -4.05 -5.75
CA ASP A 90 -15.57 -3.28 -4.57
C ASP A 90 -14.32 -2.79 -3.83
N GLY A 91 -14.22 -1.49 -3.57
CA GLY A 91 -13.07 -0.87 -2.89
C GLY A 91 -12.42 0.26 -3.67
N LEU A 92 -11.12 0.47 -3.40
CA LEU A 92 -10.33 1.57 -3.92
C LEU A 92 -9.17 1.07 -4.77
N ASP A 93 -8.94 1.76 -5.89
CA ASP A 93 -7.71 1.71 -6.65
C ASP A 93 -6.73 2.75 -6.07
N THR A 94 -5.48 2.35 -5.84
CA THR A 94 -4.41 3.23 -5.35
C THR A 94 -3.44 3.54 -6.48
N TYR A 95 -3.19 4.82 -6.71
CA TYR A 95 -2.30 5.32 -7.74
C TYR A 95 -1.13 6.09 -7.13
N LEU A 96 0.04 6.00 -7.76
CA LEU A 96 1.17 6.87 -7.50
C LEU A 96 1.32 7.90 -8.61
N SER A 97 1.59 9.14 -8.23
CA SER A 97 2.09 10.20 -9.12
C SER A 97 3.49 10.59 -8.67
N PHE A 98 4.34 10.96 -9.61
CA PHE A 98 5.73 11.34 -9.34
C PHE A 98 5.96 12.78 -9.77
N GLY A 99 6.82 13.49 -9.03
CA GLY A 99 7.23 14.86 -9.39
C GLY A 99 7.87 14.92 -10.78
N ILE A 100 7.80 16.10 -11.42
CA ILE A 100 8.33 16.33 -12.77
C ILE A 100 9.85 16.06 -12.77
N ARG A 101 10.27 15.00 -13.47
CA ARG A 101 11.69 14.69 -13.73
C ARG A 101 11.97 14.75 -15.23
N HIS A 102 13.26 14.94 -15.54
CA HIS A 102 13.77 14.89 -16.91
C HIS A 102 13.41 13.54 -17.56
N THR A 103 12.69 13.61 -18.67
CA THR A 103 12.05 12.52 -19.44
C THR A 103 13.01 11.45 -19.98
N GLU A 104 14.32 11.56 -19.72
CA GLU A 104 15.37 10.76 -20.35
C GLU A 104 15.80 9.54 -19.52
N ALA A 105 15.48 9.48 -18.22
CA ALA A 105 15.86 8.38 -17.35
C ALA A 105 14.71 7.38 -17.17
N HIS A 106 14.81 6.21 -17.82
CA HIS A 106 13.94 5.08 -17.52
C HIS A 106 14.35 4.44 -16.19
N GLU A 107 13.39 4.28 -15.29
CA GLU A 107 13.60 3.67 -13.97
C GLU A 107 12.56 2.58 -13.72
N THR A 108 12.95 1.51 -13.04
CA THR A 108 12.01 0.49 -12.56
C THR A 108 11.81 0.71 -11.07
N LEU A 109 10.57 0.90 -10.65
CA LEU A 109 10.20 1.08 -9.25
C LEU A 109 9.85 -0.26 -8.61
N SER A 110 10.53 -0.57 -7.52
CA SER A 110 10.18 -1.61 -6.57
C SER A 110 9.40 -0.96 -5.42
N ILE A 111 8.26 -1.52 -5.06
CA ILE A 111 7.33 -0.90 -4.12
C ILE A 111 6.86 -1.95 -3.13
N GLU A 112 7.12 -1.69 -1.85
CA GLU A 112 6.63 -2.50 -0.76
C GLU A 112 5.33 -1.91 -0.23
N LEU A 113 4.35 -2.78 0.00
CA LEU A 113 3.00 -2.43 0.41
C LEU A 113 2.66 -3.12 1.72
N MET A 114 1.79 -2.49 2.49
CA MET A 114 0.91 -3.23 3.38
C MET A 114 -0.42 -3.44 2.68
N CYS A 115 -0.89 -4.68 2.70
CA CYS A 115 -2.10 -5.13 2.05
C CYS A 115 -3.09 -5.71 3.05
N THR A 116 -4.34 -5.84 2.62
CA THR A 116 -5.41 -6.51 3.36
C THR A 116 -6.20 -7.42 2.45
N ASN A 117 -6.76 -8.52 2.99
CA ASN A 117 -7.63 -9.38 2.20
C ASN A 117 -9.08 -8.87 2.06
N GLN A 118 -9.32 -7.59 2.33
CA GLN A 118 -10.62 -6.95 2.21
C GLN A 118 -11.72 -7.73 2.97
N ASN A 119 -12.80 -8.09 2.28
CA ASN A 119 -13.93 -8.82 2.84
C ASN A 119 -13.76 -10.34 2.80
N LEU A 120 -12.63 -10.86 2.29
CA LEU A 120 -12.37 -12.30 2.25
C LEU A 120 -12.43 -12.97 3.63
N PRO A 121 -11.89 -12.38 4.73
CA PRO A 121 -11.95 -12.97 6.06
C PRO A 121 -13.37 -13.14 6.60
N ARG A 122 -14.38 -12.47 6.03
CA ARG A 122 -15.79 -12.66 6.42
C ARG A 122 -16.32 -14.06 6.12
N LYS A 123 -15.63 -14.82 5.27
CA LYS A 123 -15.96 -16.22 4.99
C LYS A 123 -15.54 -17.16 6.12
N LEU A 124 -14.68 -16.71 7.05
CA LEU A 124 -14.26 -17.46 8.21
C LEU A 124 -15.37 -17.51 9.26
N LYS A 125 -15.52 -18.68 9.88
CA LYS A 125 -16.45 -18.93 10.98
C LYS A 125 -15.80 -18.59 12.32
N LEU A 126 -16.63 -18.62 13.36
CA LEU A 126 -16.15 -18.50 14.72
C LEU A 126 -15.28 -19.72 15.06
N GLY A 127 -14.04 -19.46 15.47
CA GLY A 127 -13.03 -20.48 15.76
C GLY A 127 -12.03 -20.76 14.64
N ASP A 128 -12.24 -20.24 13.42
CA ASP A 128 -11.36 -20.53 12.27
C ASP A 128 -10.02 -19.78 12.33
N ILE A 129 -9.93 -18.65 13.03
CA ILE A 129 -8.66 -17.95 13.26
C ILE A 129 -8.01 -18.55 14.51
N CYS A 130 -7.35 -19.68 14.34
CA CYS A 130 -6.84 -20.51 15.44
C CYS A 130 -5.38 -20.95 15.31
N MET A 131 -4.69 -20.49 14.26
CA MET A 131 -3.30 -20.87 14.00
C MET A 131 -2.34 -20.06 14.89
N ALA A 132 -1.37 -20.77 15.46
CA ALA A 132 -0.21 -20.19 16.13
C ALA A 132 0.88 -19.81 15.10
N CYS A 133 1.77 -18.89 15.48
CA CYS A 133 2.97 -18.53 14.72
C CYS A 133 4.23 -19.17 15.34
N GLU A 134 5.37 -19.10 14.65
CA GLU A 134 6.63 -19.74 15.10
C GLU A 134 7.08 -19.29 16.50
N GLU A 135 6.77 -18.06 16.92
CA GLU A 135 7.20 -17.50 18.20
C GLU A 135 6.19 -17.71 19.35
N THR A 136 5.09 -18.43 19.12
CA THR A 136 4.05 -18.59 20.15
C THR A 136 4.29 -19.80 21.07
N PRO A 137 4.24 -19.63 22.41
CA PRO A 137 4.39 -20.74 23.35
C PRO A 137 3.36 -21.86 23.16
N GLU A 138 3.80 -23.12 23.28
CA GLU A 138 2.96 -24.32 23.04
C GLU A 138 1.74 -24.46 23.95
N PHE A 139 1.75 -23.81 25.13
CA PHE A 139 0.64 -23.89 26.09
C PHE A 139 -0.52 -22.93 25.78
N LEU A 140 -0.40 -22.10 24.74
CA LEU A 140 -1.43 -21.18 24.32
C LEU A 140 -2.31 -21.78 23.21
N SER A 141 -3.59 -21.43 23.23
CA SER A 141 -4.54 -21.75 22.17
C SER A 141 -5.18 -20.48 21.64
N PHE A 142 -5.41 -20.46 20.33
CA PHE A 142 -5.96 -19.31 19.62
C PHE A 142 -7.31 -19.68 19.03
N ARG A 143 -8.23 -18.72 19.06
CA ARG A 143 -9.49 -18.76 18.32
C ARG A 143 -10.05 -17.35 18.24
N ASN A 144 -10.65 -16.97 17.12
CA ASN A 144 -11.51 -15.80 17.11
C ASN A 144 -12.78 -16.08 17.92
N ILE A 145 -13.13 -15.12 18.76
CA ILE A 145 -14.34 -15.14 19.60
C ILE A 145 -15.50 -14.36 18.99
N THR A 146 -15.24 -13.66 17.88
CA THR A 146 -16.23 -12.95 17.07
C THR A 146 -15.97 -13.22 15.59
N PRO A 147 -17.01 -13.15 14.73
CA PRO A 147 -16.82 -13.15 13.27
C PRO A 147 -15.94 -11.96 12.82
N ALA A 148 -15.24 -12.12 11.70
CA ALA A 148 -14.52 -11.01 11.08
C ALA A 148 -15.50 -9.89 10.67
N THR A 149 -15.14 -8.65 10.99
CA THR A 149 -15.92 -7.47 10.60
C THR A 149 -15.76 -7.16 9.11
N SER A 150 -16.65 -6.33 8.56
CA SER A 150 -16.50 -5.89 7.17
C SER A 150 -15.38 -4.87 7.01
N SER A 151 -14.69 -4.94 5.87
CA SER A 151 -13.79 -3.87 5.41
C SER A 151 -14.64 -2.76 4.80
N PHE A 152 -14.30 -1.51 5.11
CA PHE A 152 -14.97 -0.33 4.59
C PHE A 152 -13.94 0.62 4.00
N ALA A 153 -14.07 0.90 2.71
CA ALA A 153 -13.33 2.00 2.09
C ALA A 153 -13.81 3.34 2.65
N PRO A 154 -12.91 4.32 2.86
CA PRO A 154 -13.32 5.67 3.21
C PRO A 154 -14.24 6.24 2.12
N PRO A 155 -15.28 7.02 2.49
CA PRO A 155 -16.20 7.59 1.53
C PRO A 155 -15.52 8.73 0.75
N LEU A 156 -14.91 8.43 -0.40
CA LEU A 156 -14.21 9.43 -1.22
C LEU A 156 -15.15 10.38 -1.99
N ASN A 157 -16.35 9.93 -2.35
CA ASN A 157 -17.28 10.64 -3.26
C ASN A 157 -18.49 11.29 -2.56
N ARG A 158 -18.48 11.47 -1.24
CA ARG A 158 -19.61 12.10 -0.53
C ARG A 158 -19.22 13.49 -0.04
N ASP A 159 -20.20 14.41 -0.02
CA ASP A 159 -20.10 15.81 0.43
C ASP A 159 -19.85 15.98 1.96
N PHE A 160 -19.05 15.11 2.55
CA PHE A 160 -18.65 15.14 3.96
C PHE A 160 -17.15 15.36 4.22
N PRO A 161 -16.32 15.93 3.32
CA PRO A 161 -14.88 16.01 3.62
C PRO A 161 -14.55 16.86 4.85
N TRP A 162 -15.50 17.67 5.36
CA TRP A 162 -15.28 18.61 6.46
C TRP A 162 -16.38 18.64 7.52
N LYS A 163 -17.31 17.67 7.54
CA LYS A 163 -18.34 17.58 8.60
C LYS A 163 -17.90 16.56 9.63
N LEU A 164 -17.34 17.06 10.74
CA LEU A 164 -17.02 16.32 11.96
C LEU A 164 -18.29 16.00 12.76
#